data_AF-A0A166IIS6-F1
#
_entry.id   AF-A0A166IIS6-F1
#
_cell.length_a   1.000
_cell.length_b   1.000
_cell.length_c   1.000
_cell.angle_alpha   90.00
_cell.angle_beta   90.00
_cell.angle_gamma   90.00
#
_symmetry.space_group_name_H-M   'P 1'
#
loop_
_entity.id
_entity.type
_entity.pdbx_description
1 polymer ?
#
loop_
_entity_poly.entity_id
_entity_poly.type
_entity_poly.pdbx_seq_one_letter_code
_entity_poly.pdbx_strand_id
1 'polypeptide(L)'
;MQTTADQKGKNITTVTSSYQALFLGRTKELVRIMSRVFPELGLNKKDCIEMSWLESVLYHAGYPRTTPTEVLLQPKPLFRYYFKGKSDFVKDLVPESALQGLFTRLLKEFFPVVQFSPYGGIMSKISESEIPFPHRKDYMYSIQYLTAWNDANKDSSTNHINWIRDVYKYMAPYVSKSPRAAYVNYRDLDLGINKNGNTSFVEASAWGLKYFKGNFERLVRVKSEVDPDNFFRHEQSIPALPKRKY
;
A
#
# COMPACT_ATOMS: atom_id res chain seq x y z
N MET A 1 15.50 7.05 -4.95
CA MET A 1 16.76 7.60 -4.42
C MET A 1 17.45 8.37 -5.52
N GLN A 2 18.20 9.40 -5.17
CA GLN A 2 18.99 10.17 -6.12
C GLN A 2 20.43 10.25 -5.60
N THR A 3 21.39 9.94 -6.47
CA THR A 3 22.83 10.04 -6.17
C THR A 3 23.36 11.36 -6.71
N THR A 4 23.99 12.15 -5.85
CA THR A 4 24.63 13.43 -6.20
C THR A 4 26.04 13.46 -5.61
N ALA A 5 26.99 14.11 -6.27
CA ALA A 5 28.33 14.30 -5.73
C ALA A 5 28.34 15.43 -4.68
N ASP A 6 29.00 15.23 -3.54
CA ASP A 6 29.25 16.29 -2.57
C ASP A 6 30.40 17.22 -3.01
N GLN A 7 30.65 18.28 -2.24
CA GLN A 7 31.73 19.25 -2.50
C GLN A 7 33.15 18.62 -2.49
N LYS A 8 33.28 17.34 -2.09
CA LYS A 8 34.52 16.57 -2.04
C LYS A 8 34.53 15.39 -3.04
N GLY A 9 33.54 15.31 -3.94
CA GLY A 9 33.45 14.27 -4.98
C GLY A 9 32.95 12.91 -4.48
N LYS A 10 32.37 12.82 -3.27
CA LYS A 10 31.80 11.59 -2.74
C LYS A 10 30.35 11.45 -3.18
N ASN A 11 29.97 10.28 -3.69
CA ASN A 11 28.59 9.96 -4.03
C ASN A 11 27.72 9.95 -2.76
N ILE A 12 26.86 10.95 -2.60
CA ILE A 12 25.82 10.98 -1.57
C ILE A 12 24.53 10.44 -2.18
N THR A 13 24.01 9.38 -1.57
CA THR A 13 22.66 8.89 -1.89
C THR A 13 21.67 9.54 -0.93
N THR A 14 20.62 10.16 -1.48
CA THR A 14 19.56 10.81 -0.70
C THR A 14 18.19 10.18 -0.93
N VAL A 15 17.32 10.35 0.06
CA VAL A 15 15.90 10.02 -0.08
C VAL A 15 15.20 11.19 -0.78
N THR A 16 14.42 10.88 -1.80
CA THR A 16 13.61 11.84 -2.54
C THR A 16 12.14 11.61 -2.19
N SER A 17 11.42 12.68 -1.87
CA SER A 17 9.96 12.66 -1.76
C SER A 17 9.33 13.26 -3.02
N SER A 18 8.24 12.66 -3.49
CA SER A 18 7.46 13.17 -4.63
C SER A 18 6.01 13.28 -4.20
N TYR A 19 5.45 14.47 -4.39
CA TYR A 19 4.04 14.77 -4.09
C TYR A 19 3.26 14.78 -5.40
N GLN A 20 2.68 13.64 -5.75
CA GLN A 20 1.80 13.52 -6.91
C GLN A 20 0.35 13.74 -6.49
N ALA A 21 -0.40 14.53 -7.25
CA ALA A 21 -1.76 14.90 -6.90
C ALA A 21 -2.67 14.95 -8.14
N LEU A 22 -3.95 14.64 -7.92
CA LEU A 22 -5.05 14.88 -8.85
C LEU A 22 -6.02 15.87 -8.19
N PHE A 23 -6.31 16.98 -8.86
CA PHE A 23 -7.30 17.95 -8.42
C PHE A 23 -8.42 18.04 -9.44
N LEU A 24 -9.66 17.78 -9.03
CA LEU A 24 -10.84 17.85 -9.89
C LEU A 24 -11.31 19.30 -10.01
N GLY A 25 -10.53 20.12 -10.72
CA GLY A 25 -10.79 21.54 -10.90
C GLY A 25 -9.70 22.22 -11.70
N ARG A 26 -9.64 23.55 -11.63
CA ARG A 26 -8.66 24.35 -12.38
C ARG A 26 -7.42 24.67 -11.55
N THR A 27 -6.28 24.84 -12.21
CA THR A 27 -4.98 25.14 -11.61
C THR A 27 -5.02 26.39 -10.73
N LYS A 28 -5.73 27.45 -11.14
CA LYS A 28 -5.86 28.68 -10.35
C LYS A 28 -6.50 28.42 -8.99
N GLU A 29 -7.49 27.53 -8.94
CA GLU A 29 -8.16 27.16 -7.71
C GLU A 29 -7.28 26.27 -6.83
N LEU A 30 -6.64 25.25 -7.42
CA LEU A 30 -5.68 24.39 -6.72
C LEU A 30 -4.59 25.21 -6.02
N VAL A 31 -3.92 26.10 -6.74
CA VAL A 31 -2.83 26.94 -6.20
C VAL A 31 -3.34 27.83 -5.06
N ARG A 32 -4.55 28.40 -5.18
CA ARG A 32 -5.17 29.22 -4.13
C ARG A 32 -5.48 28.40 -2.86
N ILE A 33 -5.93 27.16 -3.02
CA ILE A 33 -6.21 26.26 -1.89
C ILE A 33 -4.88 25.89 -1.23
N MET A 34 -3.90 25.41 -2.00
CA MET A 34 -2.62 24.93 -1.49
C MET A 34 -1.82 26.03 -0.79
N SER A 35 -1.86 27.27 -1.27
CA SER A 35 -1.21 28.41 -0.59
C SER A 35 -1.80 28.72 0.79
N ARG A 36 -3.01 28.21 1.10
CA ARG A 36 -3.68 28.38 2.38
C ARG A 36 -3.56 27.16 3.30
N VAL A 37 -3.67 25.96 2.74
CA VAL A 37 -3.79 24.72 3.53
C VAL A 37 -2.50 23.92 3.61
N PHE A 38 -1.56 24.10 2.68
CA PHE A 38 -0.27 23.42 2.68
C PHE A 38 0.81 24.26 1.97
N PRO A 39 1.08 25.49 2.48
CA PRO A 39 2.04 26.41 1.86
C PRO A 39 3.48 25.89 1.83
N GLU A 40 3.85 25.00 2.76
CA GLU A 40 5.19 24.41 2.89
C GLU A 40 5.60 23.60 1.65
N LEU A 41 4.64 23.09 0.87
CA LEU A 41 4.92 22.40 -0.38
C LEU A 41 5.44 23.35 -1.46
N GLY A 42 5.14 24.64 -1.37
CA GLY A 42 5.58 25.65 -2.36
C GLY A 42 4.98 25.47 -3.76
N LEU A 43 3.86 24.75 -3.88
CA LEU A 43 3.20 24.48 -5.16
C LEU A 43 2.84 25.78 -5.88
N ASN A 44 3.22 25.87 -7.15
CA ASN A 44 2.89 27.02 -7.98
C ASN A 44 2.38 26.57 -9.37
N LYS A 45 2.00 27.53 -10.22
CA LYS A 45 1.33 27.24 -11.49
C LYS A 45 2.20 26.46 -12.49
N LYS A 46 3.53 26.64 -12.51
CA LYS A 46 4.41 25.91 -13.47
C LYS A 46 4.55 24.42 -13.10
N ASP A 47 4.19 24.06 -11.87
CA ASP A 47 4.21 22.66 -11.40
C ASP A 47 2.90 21.93 -11.73
N CYS A 48 1.86 22.67 -12.14
CA CYS A 48 0.54 22.14 -12.43
C CYS A 48 0.38 21.88 -13.94
N ILE A 49 -0.30 20.78 -14.28
CA ILE A 49 -0.64 20.45 -15.66
C ILE A 49 -2.14 20.19 -15.70
N GLU A 50 -2.90 21.01 -16.43
CA GLU A 50 -4.31 20.72 -16.71
C GLU A 50 -4.39 19.71 -17.84
N MET A 51 -5.21 18.68 -17.64
CA MET A 51 -5.46 17.62 -18.60
C MET A 51 -6.85 17.04 -18.37
N SER A 52 -7.34 16.26 -19.32
CA SER A 52 -8.57 15.48 -19.14
C SER A 52 -8.40 14.41 -18.05
N TRP A 53 -9.52 13.88 -17.57
CA TRP A 53 -9.46 12.78 -16.60
C TRP A 53 -8.71 11.56 -17.14
N LEU A 54 -8.92 11.20 -18.43
CA LEU A 54 -8.28 10.04 -19.03
C LEU A 54 -6.76 10.23 -19.18
N GLU A 55 -6.30 11.41 -19.57
CA GLU A 55 -4.87 11.74 -19.60
C GLU A 55 -4.24 11.69 -18.19
N SER A 56 -5.00 12.06 -17.15
CA SER A 56 -4.52 11.96 -15.78
C SER A 56 -4.28 10.51 -15.33
N VAL A 57 -5.03 9.55 -15.87
CA VAL A 57 -4.80 8.12 -15.64
C VAL A 57 -3.43 7.71 -16.20
N LEU A 58 -3.09 8.16 -17.41
CA LEU A 58 -1.78 7.89 -18.02
C LEU A 58 -0.65 8.55 -17.23
N TYR A 59 -0.85 9.80 -16.81
CA TYR A 59 0.11 10.54 -15.99
C TYR A 59 0.45 9.80 -14.70
N HIS A 60 -0.56 9.34 -13.95
CA HIS A 60 -0.35 8.57 -12.72
C HIS A 60 0.19 7.16 -12.96
N ALA A 61 -0.06 6.57 -14.12
CA ALA A 61 0.54 5.31 -14.52
C ALA A 61 2.01 5.44 -14.98
N GLY A 62 2.57 6.65 -15.01
CA GLY A 62 3.96 6.91 -15.36
C GLY A 62 4.24 6.92 -16.86
N TYR A 63 3.22 7.02 -17.71
CA TYR A 63 3.41 7.14 -19.15
C TYR A 63 3.96 8.53 -19.53
N PRO A 64 4.80 8.63 -20.58
CA PRO A 64 5.12 9.91 -21.19
C PRO A 64 3.85 10.65 -21.62
N ARG A 65 3.81 11.97 -21.44
CA ARG A 65 2.64 12.81 -21.79
C ARG A 65 2.24 12.76 -23.26
N THR A 66 3.17 12.37 -24.14
CA THR A 66 2.92 12.21 -25.58
C THR A 66 2.27 10.87 -25.92
N THR A 67 2.03 10.01 -24.94
CA THR A 67 1.44 8.69 -25.17
C THR A 67 -0.05 8.81 -25.47
N PRO A 68 -0.54 8.24 -26.59
CA PRO A 68 -1.97 8.21 -26.88
C PRO A 68 -2.73 7.36 -25.86
N THR A 69 -3.96 7.77 -25.53
CA THR A 69 -4.81 7.09 -24.53
C THR A 69 -5.18 5.65 -24.89
N GLU A 70 -5.12 5.31 -26.18
CA GLU A 70 -5.36 3.98 -26.74
C GLU A 70 -4.38 2.93 -26.20
N VAL A 71 -3.23 3.36 -25.64
CA VAL A 71 -2.31 2.46 -24.95
C VAL A 71 -2.99 1.67 -23.83
N LEU A 72 -4.03 2.23 -23.20
CA LEU A 72 -4.81 1.58 -22.13
C LEU A 72 -5.59 0.35 -22.63
N LEU A 73 -5.80 0.21 -23.94
CA LEU A 73 -6.42 -0.98 -24.53
C LEU A 73 -5.47 -2.18 -24.56
N GLN A 74 -4.17 -1.96 -24.31
CA GLN A 74 -3.17 -3.02 -24.33
C GLN A 74 -3.08 -3.72 -22.96
N PRO A 75 -3.28 -5.05 -22.88
CA PRO A 75 -3.20 -5.79 -21.62
C PRO A 75 -1.74 -6.14 -21.28
N LYS A 76 -0.83 -5.16 -21.33
CA LYS A 76 0.60 -5.36 -21.07
C LYS A 76 1.05 -4.44 -19.93
N PRO A 77 1.71 -4.99 -18.90
CA PRO A 77 2.34 -4.15 -17.89
C PRO A 77 3.53 -3.42 -18.52
N LEU A 78 3.76 -2.18 -18.08
CA LEU A 78 4.94 -1.40 -18.51
C LEU A 78 6.25 -2.11 -18.14
N PHE A 79 6.26 -2.76 -16.98
CA PHE A 79 7.44 -3.42 -16.46
C PHE A 79 7.10 -4.71 -15.70
N ARG A 80 8.07 -5.61 -15.61
CA ARG A 80 8.00 -6.82 -14.78
C ARG A 80 9.26 -6.94 -13.95
N TYR A 81 9.10 -7.00 -12.65
CA TYR A 81 10.18 -7.14 -11.67
C TYR A 81 9.77 -8.15 -10.61
N TYR A 82 10.75 -8.76 -9.95
CA TYR A 82 10.49 -9.41 -8.68
C TYR A 82 10.26 -8.31 -7.63
N PHE A 83 9.29 -8.51 -6.75
CA PHE A 83 9.02 -7.53 -5.70
C PHE A 83 8.49 -8.20 -4.43
N LYS A 84 8.65 -7.50 -3.31
CA LYS A 84 7.93 -7.78 -2.07
C LYS A 84 7.23 -6.50 -1.63
N GLY A 85 5.94 -6.62 -1.32
CA GLY A 85 5.12 -5.53 -0.80
C GLY A 85 4.59 -5.82 0.59
N LYS A 86 4.36 -4.76 1.37
CA LYS A 86 3.64 -4.76 2.65
C LYS A 86 2.78 -3.51 2.77
N SER A 87 1.76 -3.53 3.63
CA SER A 87 0.91 -2.37 3.85
C SER A 87 0.58 -2.12 5.30
N ASP A 88 0.37 -0.84 5.61
CA ASP A 88 -0.11 -0.35 6.90
C ASP A 88 -1.18 0.71 6.71
N PHE A 89 -1.90 0.99 7.78
CA PHE A 89 -2.78 2.15 7.87
C PHE A 89 -2.43 2.96 9.11
N VAL A 90 -2.50 4.28 8.99
CA VAL A 90 -2.11 5.22 10.04
C VAL A 90 -3.33 5.98 10.56
N LYS A 91 -3.44 6.09 11.88
CA LYS A 91 -4.50 6.82 12.57
C LYS A 91 -4.01 8.12 13.22
N ASP A 92 -2.75 8.13 13.65
CA ASP A 92 -2.13 9.24 14.39
C ASP A 92 -0.88 9.75 13.65
N LEU A 93 -0.43 10.97 13.97
CA LEU A 93 0.76 11.53 13.35
C LEU A 93 2.00 10.68 13.65
N VAL A 94 2.75 10.34 12.59
CA VAL A 94 4.05 9.67 12.71
C VAL A 94 5.09 10.73 13.10
N PRO A 95 5.83 10.56 14.22
CA PRO A 95 6.84 11.54 14.64
C PRO A 95 7.94 11.74 13.59
N GLU A 96 8.51 12.94 13.54
CA GLU A 96 9.60 13.25 12.61
C GLU A 96 10.80 12.30 12.80
N SER A 97 11.15 11.98 14.05
CA SER A 97 12.21 11.02 14.37
C SER A 97 11.93 9.62 13.80
N ALA A 98 10.66 9.23 13.70
CA ALA A 98 10.27 7.97 13.06
C ALA A 98 10.42 8.03 11.52
N LEU A 99 10.10 9.17 10.90
CA LEU A 99 10.34 9.39 9.48
C LEU A 99 11.84 9.41 9.15
N GLN A 100 12.66 10.07 9.97
CA GLN A 100 14.11 10.09 9.81
C GLN A 100 14.70 8.67 9.88
N GLY A 101 14.27 7.85 10.85
CA GLY A 101 14.72 6.46 10.95
C GLY A 101 14.17 5.56 9.83
N LEU A 102 13.00 5.87 9.26
CA LEU A 102 12.54 5.25 8.02
C LEU A 102 13.48 5.62 6.87
N PHE A 103 13.81 6.89 6.68
CA PHE A 103 14.72 7.36 5.62
C PHE A 103 16.09 6.69 5.70
N THR A 104 16.66 6.55 6.90
CA THR A 104 17.93 5.81 7.09
C THR A 104 17.84 4.36 6.62
N ARG A 105 16.68 3.72 6.72
CA ARG A 105 16.46 2.35 6.22
C ARG A 105 16.27 2.32 4.71
N LEU A 106 15.61 3.32 4.12
CA LEU A 106 15.49 3.43 2.66
C LEU A 106 16.87 3.49 2.00
N LEU A 107 17.83 4.20 2.59
CA LEU A 107 19.20 4.30 2.05
C LEU A 107 19.98 2.97 2.02
N LYS A 108 19.45 1.88 2.60
CA LYS A 108 20.10 0.56 2.68
C LYS A 108 19.58 -0.46 1.67
N GLU A 109 18.67 -0.07 0.79
CA GLU A 109 18.02 -0.96 -0.18
C GLU A 109 18.30 -0.48 -1.61
N PHE A 110 18.22 -1.37 -2.59
CA PHE A 110 18.49 -1.02 -3.97
C PHE A 110 17.34 -0.22 -4.61
N PHE A 111 16.10 -0.73 -4.51
CA PHE A 111 14.90 -0.06 -5.02
C PHE A 111 13.74 -0.05 -4.00
N PRO A 112 13.86 0.71 -2.91
CA PRO A 112 12.78 0.91 -1.97
C PRO A 112 11.80 1.99 -2.46
N VAL A 113 10.51 1.71 -2.31
CA VAL A 113 9.42 2.67 -2.50
C VAL A 113 8.52 2.62 -1.28
N VAL A 114 8.19 3.80 -0.73
CA VAL A 114 7.17 3.95 0.30
C VAL A 114 6.16 4.96 -0.22
N GLN A 115 4.92 4.50 -0.42
CA GLN A 115 3.82 5.32 -0.92
C GLN A 115 2.83 5.60 0.21
N PHE A 116 2.53 6.87 0.41
CA PHE A 116 1.50 7.34 1.33
C PHE A 116 0.28 7.77 0.51
N SER A 117 -0.89 7.20 0.80
CA SER A 117 -2.14 7.52 0.08
C SER A 117 -3.16 8.10 1.08
N PRO A 118 -3.58 9.37 0.93
CA PRO A 118 -4.45 10.04 1.89
C PRO A 118 -5.83 9.41 1.95
N TYR A 119 -6.39 9.31 3.16
CA TYR A 119 -7.75 8.88 3.45
C TYR A 119 -8.60 10.08 3.90
N GLY A 120 -9.86 9.83 4.25
CA GLY A 120 -10.86 10.87 4.52
C GLY A 120 -11.87 10.99 3.38
N GLY A 121 -12.45 12.17 3.19
CA GLY A 121 -13.44 12.41 2.13
C GLY A 121 -14.63 11.44 2.20
N ILE A 122 -14.95 10.78 1.09
CA ILE A 122 -16.02 9.77 1.06
C ILE A 122 -15.66 8.49 1.84
N MET A 123 -14.37 8.15 1.94
CA MET A 123 -13.93 6.92 2.61
C MET A 123 -14.23 6.92 4.11
N SER A 124 -14.34 8.09 4.74
CA SER A 124 -14.74 8.22 6.16
C SER A 124 -16.25 8.23 6.39
N LYS A 125 -17.05 8.31 5.32
CA LYS A 125 -18.52 8.33 5.39
C LYS A 125 -19.16 6.95 5.17
N ILE A 126 -18.41 6.02 4.58
CA ILE A 126 -18.86 4.65 4.34
C ILE A 126 -18.66 3.83 5.62
N SER A 127 -19.67 3.07 6.03
CA SER A 127 -19.58 2.16 7.18
C SER A 127 -18.47 1.13 6.99
N GLU A 128 -17.75 0.79 8.06
CA GLU A 128 -16.75 -0.28 8.03
C GLU A 128 -17.35 -1.63 7.61
N SER A 129 -18.64 -1.86 7.87
CA SER A 129 -19.36 -3.10 7.57
C SER A 129 -20.16 -3.08 6.27
N GLU A 130 -20.14 -1.97 5.52
CA GLU A 130 -20.88 -1.82 4.26
C GLU A 130 -20.48 -2.90 3.24
N ILE A 131 -19.17 -3.14 3.14
CA ILE A 131 -18.57 -4.17 2.29
C ILE A 131 -17.39 -4.82 3.04
N PRO A 132 -16.80 -5.93 2.54
CA PRO A 132 -15.71 -6.62 3.23
C PRO A 132 -14.51 -5.74 3.62
N PHE A 133 -14.18 -4.72 2.82
CA PHE A 133 -13.09 -3.79 3.08
C PHE A 133 -13.44 -2.81 4.23
N PRO A 134 -12.79 -2.93 5.40
CA PRO A 134 -13.26 -2.27 6.63
C PRO A 134 -12.52 -0.97 6.93
N HIS A 135 -11.45 -0.64 6.21
CA HIS A 135 -10.55 0.45 6.58
C HIS A 135 -11.14 1.78 6.10
N ARG A 136 -11.96 2.41 6.95
CA ARG A 136 -12.79 3.58 6.60
C ARG A 136 -12.43 4.81 7.42
N LYS A 137 -13.32 5.19 8.34
CA LYS A 137 -13.18 6.29 9.27
C LYS A 137 -11.93 6.09 10.16
N ASP A 138 -11.41 7.19 10.68
CA ASP A 138 -10.26 7.27 11.61
C ASP A 138 -8.88 6.96 11.01
N TYR A 139 -8.79 6.52 9.76
CA TYR A 139 -7.51 6.41 9.06
C TYR A 139 -7.17 7.74 8.35
N MET A 140 -5.98 8.28 8.64
CA MET A 140 -5.45 9.48 7.97
C MET A 140 -4.91 9.14 6.57
N TYR A 141 -4.24 8.00 6.44
CA TYR A 141 -3.69 7.51 5.18
C TYR A 141 -3.33 6.02 5.28
N SER A 142 -3.17 5.37 4.13
CA SER A 142 -2.53 4.06 4.00
C SER A 142 -1.08 4.18 3.53
N ILE A 143 -0.24 3.26 3.96
CA ILE A 143 1.15 3.12 3.51
C ILE A 143 1.29 1.83 2.72
N GLN A 144 1.94 1.89 1.57
CA GLN A 144 2.50 0.74 0.88
C GLN A 144 4.02 0.81 0.92
N TYR A 145 4.66 -0.24 1.43
CA TYR A 145 6.09 -0.45 1.32
C TYR A 145 6.34 -1.43 0.18
N LEU A 146 7.34 -1.16 -0.65
CA LEU A 146 7.72 -1.99 -1.77
C LEU A 146 9.25 -2.02 -1.87
N THR A 147 9.79 -3.19 -2.20
CA THR A 147 11.14 -3.33 -2.74
C THR A 147 11.06 -4.20 -3.99
N ALA A 148 11.86 -3.87 -5.00
CA ALA A 148 11.88 -4.58 -6.28
C ALA A 148 13.32 -4.87 -6.73
N TRP A 149 13.50 -5.95 -7.49
CA TRP A 149 14.81 -6.38 -8.00
C TRP A 149 14.66 -7.15 -9.33
N ASN A 150 15.76 -7.22 -10.07
CA ASN A 150 15.77 -7.72 -11.45
C ASN A 150 16.21 -9.18 -11.59
N ASP A 151 17.03 -9.68 -10.67
CA ASP A 151 17.56 -11.04 -10.75
C ASP A 151 16.65 -12.05 -10.02
N ALA A 152 16.70 -13.30 -10.46
CA ALA A 152 15.99 -14.41 -9.81
C ALA A 152 16.85 -15.08 -8.72
N ASN A 153 17.98 -14.48 -8.32
CA ASN A 153 18.90 -15.11 -7.37
C ASN A 153 18.23 -15.16 -5.99
N LYS A 154 18.11 -16.37 -5.45
CA LYS A 154 17.44 -16.64 -4.17
C LYS A 154 18.10 -15.91 -3.00
N ASP A 155 19.42 -15.81 -2.98
CA ASP A 155 20.16 -15.13 -1.91
C ASP A 155 19.93 -13.62 -1.96
N SER A 156 19.91 -13.04 -3.17
CA SER A 156 19.54 -11.65 -3.43
C SER A 156 18.12 -11.35 -2.95
N SER A 157 17.15 -12.19 -3.32
CA SER A 157 15.74 -12.05 -2.92
C SER A 157 15.54 -12.08 -1.40
N THR A 158 16.34 -12.88 -0.69
CA THR A 158 16.25 -13.02 0.77
C THR A 158 16.63 -11.72 1.47
N ASN A 159 17.65 -11.01 0.97
CA ASN A 159 18.07 -9.73 1.53
C ASN A 159 16.98 -8.66 1.38
N HIS A 160 16.37 -8.55 0.19
CA HIS A 160 15.28 -7.60 -0.05
C HIS A 160 14.06 -7.89 0.82
N ILE A 161 13.69 -9.17 0.95
CA ILE A 161 12.56 -9.59 1.80
C ILE A 161 12.85 -9.31 3.29
N ASN A 162 14.07 -9.55 3.77
CA ASN A 162 14.45 -9.25 5.15
C ASN A 162 14.46 -7.74 5.41
N TRP A 163 14.97 -6.94 4.47
CA TRP A 163 14.95 -5.48 4.58
C TRP A 163 13.52 -4.93 4.76
N ILE A 164 12.57 -5.36 3.93
CA ILE A 164 11.19 -4.85 4.04
C ILE A 164 10.49 -5.37 5.32
N ARG A 165 10.85 -6.55 5.81
CA ARG A 165 10.40 -7.04 7.13
C ARG A 165 10.94 -6.16 8.26
N ASP A 166 12.19 -5.71 8.18
CA ASP A 166 12.79 -4.81 9.16
C ASP A 166 12.15 -3.41 9.14
N VAL A 167 11.88 -2.86 7.95
CA VAL A 167 11.12 -1.60 7.80
C VAL A 167 9.72 -1.75 8.39
N TYR A 168 9.02 -2.83 8.05
CA TYR A 168 7.67 -3.09 8.57
C TYR A 168 7.66 -3.29 10.09
N LYS A 169 8.66 -3.97 10.66
CA LYS A 169 8.83 -4.11 12.11
C LYS A 169 9.08 -2.76 12.77
N TYR A 170 9.95 -1.94 12.18
CA TYR A 170 10.26 -0.60 12.66
C TYR A 170 9.03 0.32 12.71
N MET A 171 8.17 0.26 11.68
CA MET A 171 6.97 1.09 11.61
C MET A 171 5.84 0.65 12.55
N ALA A 172 5.91 -0.56 13.13
CA ALA A 172 4.85 -1.15 13.95
C ALA A 172 4.29 -0.24 15.08
N PRO A 173 5.12 0.53 15.83
CA PRO A 173 4.62 1.39 16.90
C PRO A 173 3.87 2.64 16.43
N TYR A 174 4.03 3.02 15.15
CA TYR A 174 3.54 4.29 14.60
C TYR A 174 2.32 4.12 13.68
N VAL A 175 1.87 2.89 13.48
CA VAL A 175 0.74 2.55 12.62
C VAL A 175 -0.40 1.95 13.45
N SER A 176 -1.51 1.65 12.81
CA SER A 176 -2.65 1.02 13.47
C SER A 176 -2.26 -0.25 14.23
N LYS A 177 -2.96 -0.50 15.34
CA LYS A 177 -2.74 -1.65 16.23
C LYS A 177 -4.08 -2.23 16.68
N SER A 178 -4.05 -3.51 17.05
CA SER A 178 -5.21 -4.24 17.59
C SER A 178 -6.49 -4.20 16.72
N PRO A 179 -6.48 -4.74 15.49
CA PRO A 179 -5.35 -5.35 14.79
C PRO A 179 -4.51 -4.32 14.01
N ARG A 180 -3.25 -4.67 13.70
CA ARG A 180 -2.45 -3.93 12.72
C ARG A 180 -3.03 -4.16 11.33
N ALA A 181 -3.70 -3.14 10.79
CA ALA A 181 -4.46 -3.22 9.55
C ALA A 181 -3.57 -3.46 8.33
N ALA A 182 -4.06 -4.26 7.39
CA ALA A 182 -3.41 -4.56 6.12
C ALA A 182 -4.45 -4.57 4.99
N TYR A 183 -4.02 -4.35 3.76
CA TYR A 183 -4.89 -4.40 2.59
C TYR A 183 -4.80 -5.73 1.85
N VAL A 184 -5.92 -6.42 1.65
CA VAL A 184 -5.95 -7.78 1.06
C VAL A 184 -5.39 -7.85 -0.36
N ASN A 185 -5.53 -6.79 -1.17
CA ASN A 185 -4.96 -6.76 -2.52
C ASN A 185 -3.43 -6.62 -2.53
N TYR A 186 -2.83 -6.27 -1.38
CA TYR A 186 -1.40 -6.34 -1.14
C TYR A 186 -1.09 -7.57 -0.29
N ARG A 187 -1.39 -8.75 -0.84
CA ARG A 187 -1.25 -10.06 -0.19
C ARG A 187 0.13 -10.22 0.46
N ASP A 188 0.12 -10.43 1.77
CA ASP A 188 1.32 -10.66 2.56
C ASP A 188 1.20 -11.95 3.38
N LEU A 189 1.88 -13.01 2.92
CA LEU A 189 1.91 -14.30 3.61
C LEU A 189 2.67 -14.26 4.94
N ASP A 190 3.48 -13.22 5.20
CA ASP A 190 4.15 -13.06 6.50
C ASP A 190 3.15 -12.73 7.63
N LEU A 191 1.91 -12.36 7.30
CA LEU A 191 0.85 -12.14 8.29
C LEU A 191 0.29 -13.46 8.87
N GLY A 192 0.62 -14.59 8.25
CA GLY A 192 0.12 -15.91 8.59
C GLY A 192 -0.48 -16.61 7.38
N ILE A 193 -0.48 -17.94 7.38
CA ILE A 193 -1.04 -18.76 6.32
C ILE A 193 -1.93 -19.86 6.91
N ASN A 194 -2.87 -20.31 6.09
CA ASN A 194 -3.66 -21.50 6.33
C ASN A 194 -2.75 -22.74 6.23
N LYS A 195 -2.95 -23.70 7.14
CA LYS A 195 -2.43 -25.06 7.02
C LYS A 195 -3.27 -25.82 6.00
N ASN A 196 -2.61 -26.57 5.11
CA ASN A 196 -3.22 -27.30 4.01
C ASN A 196 -4.46 -28.12 4.44
N GLY A 197 -5.65 -27.61 4.10
CA GLY A 197 -6.94 -28.29 4.27
C GLY A 197 -7.55 -28.25 5.69
N ASN A 198 -6.81 -27.80 6.71
CA ASN A 198 -7.30 -27.82 8.09
C ASN A 198 -6.84 -26.58 8.86
N THR A 199 -7.48 -25.43 8.57
CA THR A 199 -7.24 -24.19 9.31
C THR A 199 -8.50 -23.78 10.06
N SER A 200 -8.37 -23.65 11.37
CA SER A 200 -9.46 -23.18 12.21
C SER A 200 -9.71 -21.67 12.02
N PHE A 201 -10.92 -21.22 12.38
CA PHE A 201 -11.23 -19.79 12.45
C PHE A 201 -10.21 -19.01 13.30
N VAL A 202 -9.78 -19.59 14.43
CA VAL A 202 -8.84 -18.96 15.37
C VAL A 202 -7.47 -18.74 14.72
N GLU A 203 -6.94 -19.74 14.02
CA GLU A 203 -5.67 -19.62 13.30
C GLU A 203 -5.77 -18.58 12.16
N ALA A 204 -6.84 -18.64 11.38
CA ALA A 204 -7.04 -17.71 10.27
C ALA A 204 -7.29 -16.26 10.75
N SER A 205 -7.83 -16.08 11.95
CA SER A 205 -8.08 -14.75 12.54
C SER A 205 -6.79 -13.93 12.73
N ALA A 206 -5.63 -14.59 12.84
CA ALA A 206 -4.33 -13.92 12.95
C ALA A 206 -4.05 -12.96 11.78
N TRP A 207 -4.44 -13.35 10.56
CA TRP A 207 -4.34 -12.52 9.35
C TRP A 207 -5.70 -11.95 8.92
N GLY A 208 -6.79 -12.68 9.14
CA GLY A 208 -8.14 -12.31 8.72
C GLY A 208 -8.62 -11.00 9.34
N LEU A 209 -8.37 -10.81 10.65
CA LEU A 209 -8.73 -9.57 11.34
C LEU A 209 -7.89 -8.37 10.85
N LYS A 210 -6.67 -8.59 10.36
CA LYS A 210 -5.83 -7.51 9.80
C LYS A 210 -6.40 -7.00 8.48
N TYR A 211 -6.89 -7.90 7.62
CA TYR A 211 -7.49 -7.54 6.33
C TYR A 211 -8.92 -7.04 6.46
N PHE A 212 -9.73 -7.66 7.32
CA PHE A 212 -11.20 -7.51 7.31
C PHE A 212 -11.79 -7.02 8.62
N LYS A 213 -11.00 -6.82 9.68
CA LYS A 213 -11.46 -6.43 11.02
C LYS A 213 -12.69 -7.27 11.43
N GLY A 214 -13.75 -6.64 11.95
CA GLY A 214 -14.98 -7.32 12.34
C GLY A 214 -15.73 -8.02 11.19
N ASN A 215 -15.46 -7.65 9.93
CA ASN A 215 -16.13 -8.29 8.79
C ASN A 215 -15.65 -9.73 8.55
N PHE A 216 -14.53 -10.14 9.15
CA PHE A 216 -13.97 -11.48 8.96
C PHE A 216 -14.95 -12.59 9.37
N GLU A 217 -15.70 -12.39 10.45
CA GLU A 217 -16.67 -13.39 10.92
C GLU A 217 -17.81 -13.59 9.90
N ARG A 218 -18.39 -12.49 9.41
CA ARG A 218 -19.43 -12.54 8.37
C ARG A 218 -18.91 -13.22 7.10
N LEU A 219 -17.67 -12.95 6.71
CA LEU A 219 -17.03 -13.58 5.57
C LEU A 219 -16.89 -15.10 5.73
N VAL A 220 -16.51 -15.56 6.92
CA VAL A 220 -16.40 -17.00 7.23
C VAL A 220 -17.76 -17.69 7.17
N ARG A 221 -18.83 -17.05 7.66
CA ARG A 221 -20.20 -17.57 7.55
C ARG A 221 -20.62 -17.74 6.10
N VAL A 222 -20.46 -16.69 5.27
CA VAL A 222 -20.77 -16.76 3.83
C VAL A 222 -19.95 -17.86 3.14
N LYS A 223 -18.64 -17.93 3.39
CA LYS A 223 -17.77 -18.98 2.84
C LYS A 223 -18.27 -20.38 3.18
N SER A 224 -18.72 -20.58 4.42
CA SER A 224 -19.21 -21.88 4.91
C SER A 224 -20.53 -22.30 4.26
N GLU A 225 -21.35 -21.34 3.83
CA GLU A 225 -22.61 -21.60 3.13
C GLU A 225 -22.40 -21.87 1.63
N VAL A 226 -21.56 -21.06 0.97
CA VAL A 226 -21.42 -21.09 -0.50
C VAL A 226 -20.35 -22.06 -1.00
N ASP A 227 -19.37 -22.40 -0.16
CA ASP A 227 -18.30 -23.35 -0.49
C ASP A 227 -17.92 -24.18 0.76
N PRO A 228 -18.84 -25.05 1.22
CA PRO A 228 -18.70 -25.77 2.48
C PRO A 228 -17.57 -26.81 2.46
N ASP A 229 -17.19 -27.30 1.28
CA ASP A 229 -16.08 -28.26 1.12
C ASP A 229 -14.73 -27.54 0.90
N ASN A 230 -14.74 -26.20 0.96
CA ASN A 230 -13.57 -25.34 0.83
C ASN A 230 -12.77 -25.63 -0.46
N PHE A 231 -13.50 -25.80 -1.57
CA PHE A 231 -12.92 -26.06 -2.88
C PHE A 231 -12.07 -24.86 -3.35
N PHE A 232 -12.61 -23.65 -3.25
CA PHE A 232 -11.92 -22.41 -3.60
C PHE A 232 -11.01 -21.97 -2.45
N ARG A 233 -9.77 -22.45 -2.46
CA ARG A 233 -8.80 -22.18 -1.39
C ARG A 233 -7.41 -21.84 -1.91
N HIS A 234 -6.67 -21.14 -1.07
CA HIS A 234 -5.24 -20.88 -1.21
C HIS A 234 -4.66 -20.55 0.19
N GLU A 235 -3.40 -20.17 0.31
CA GLU A 235 -2.65 -20.00 1.56
C GLU A 235 -3.25 -18.99 2.55
N GLN A 236 -4.16 -18.12 2.12
CA GLN A 236 -4.86 -17.16 2.99
C GLN A 236 -6.31 -16.95 2.51
N SER A 237 -6.94 -17.99 1.99
CA SER A 237 -8.38 -17.97 1.71
C SER A 237 -9.17 -17.93 3.01
N ILE A 238 -10.35 -17.30 3.00
CA ILE A 238 -11.28 -17.37 4.15
C ILE A 238 -11.58 -18.86 4.43
N PRO A 239 -11.43 -19.36 5.67
CA PRO A 239 -11.73 -20.75 5.99
C PRO A 239 -13.24 -21.00 5.99
N ALA A 240 -13.65 -22.23 5.70
CA ALA A 240 -14.99 -22.71 5.96
C ALA A 240 -15.07 -23.30 7.38
N LEU A 241 -16.20 -23.16 8.06
CA LEU A 241 -16.45 -23.80 9.35
C LEU A 241 -16.70 -25.30 9.15
N PRO A 242 -16.27 -26.16 10.08
CA PRO A 242 -16.55 -27.59 10.01
C PRO A 242 -18.06 -27.84 9.95
N LYS A 243 -18.50 -28.74 9.04
CA LYS A 243 -19.87 -29.26 9.06
C LYS A 243 -20.10 -29.94 10.41
N ARG A 244 -21.14 -29.54 11.15
CA ARG A 244 -21.59 -30.30 12.32
C ARG A 244 -22.05 -31.66 11.81
N LYS A 245 -21.36 -32.73 12.20
CA LYS A 245 -21.90 -34.09 12.08
C LYS A 245 -22.97 -34.22 13.16
N TYR A 246 -24.23 -34.37 12.73
CA TYR A 246 -25.33 -34.81 13.58
C TYR A 246 -25.26 -36.32 13.75
#